data_AF-A0A7V9ZS11-F1
#
_entry.id   AF-A0A7V9ZS11-F1
#
_cell.length_a   1.000
_cell.length_b   1.000
_cell.length_c   1.000
_cell.angle_alpha   90.00
_cell.angle_beta   90.00
_cell.angle_gamma   90.00
#
_symmetry.space_group_name_H-M   'P 1'
#
loop_
_entity.id
_entity.type
_entity.pdbx_description
1 polymer ?
#
loop_
_entity_poly.entity_id
_entity_poly.type
_entity_poly.pdbx_seq_one_letter_code
_entity_poly.pdbx_strand_id
1 'polypeptide(L)' 'MKILLSLRPAILLAFAICCAAPTVAAQNSADIIRVDTELAAFEVTVTDKTGKPVRGLKAEDFRVIEDGEERK' A
#
# COMPACT_ATOMS: atom_id res chain seq x y z
N MET A 1 -49.48 -32.73 26.76
CA MET A 1 -49.11 -31.40 26.23
C MET A 1 -48.60 -30.40 27.28
N LYS A 2 -48.01 -30.83 28.41
CA LYS A 2 -47.47 -29.90 29.44
C LYS A 2 -45.95 -29.68 29.33
N ILE A 3 -45.23 -30.63 28.73
CA ILE A 3 -43.76 -30.60 28.57
C ILE A 3 -43.32 -29.54 27.54
N LEU A 4 -44.14 -29.28 26.51
CA LEU A 4 -43.88 -28.25 25.52
C LEU A 4 -44.09 -26.81 26.06
N LEU A 5 -44.81 -26.67 27.17
CA LEU A 5 -45.09 -25.38 27.81
C LEU A 5 -43.96 -24.95 28.77
N SER A 6 -43.25 -25.92 29.37
CA SER A 6 -42.17 -25.65 30.33
C SER A 6 -40.81 -25.32 29.70
N LEU A 7 -40.64 -25.62 28.41
CA LEU A 7 -39.41 -25.34 27.65
C LEU A 7 -39.41 -23.95 27.01
N ARG A 8 -40.57 -23.26 26.96
CA ARG A 8 -40.72 -21.91 26.41
C ARG A 8 -39.79 -20.85 27.02
N PRO A 9 -39.60 -20.76 28.35
CA PRO A 9 -38.71 -19.75 28.92
C PRO A 9 -37.24 -20.06 28.61
N ALA A 10 -36.86 -21.33 28.55
CA ALA A 10 -35.49 -21.73 28.21
C ALA A 10 -35.14 -21.41 26.74
N ILE A 11 -36.09 -21.60 25.82
CA ILE A 11 -35.92 -21.25 24.40
C ILE A 11 -35.85 -19.73 24.21
N LEU A 12 -36.70 -18.97 24.92
CA LEU A 12 -36.66 -17.51 24.88
C LEU A 12 -35.37 -16.94 25.48
N LEU A 13 -34.87 -17.56 26.55
CA LEU A 13 -33.59 -17.17 27.18
C LEU A 13 -32.39 -17.50 26.27
N ALA A 14 -32.38 -18.67 25.64
CA ALA A 14 -31.33 -19.03 24.68
C ALA A 14 -31.34 -18.12 23.43
N PHE A 15 -32.53 -17.74 22.95
CA PHE A 15 -32.67 -16.79 21.84
C PHE A 15 -32.18 -15.39 22.22
N ALA A 16 -32.52 -14.90 23.43
CA ALA A 16 -32.05 -13.62 23.93
C ALA A 16 -30.52 -13.57 24.08
N ILE A 17 -29.89 -14.66 24.53
CA ILE A 17 -28.42 -14.78 24.64
C ILE A 17 -27.77 -14.80 23.26
N CYS A 18 -28.36 -15.47 22.28
CA CYS A 18 -27.84 -15.51 20.91
C CYS A 18 -27.93 -14.14 20.20
N CYS A 19 -28.96 -13.35 20.50
CA CYS A 19 -29.11 -11.99 19.96
C CYS A 19 -28.24 -10.94 20.66
N ALA A 20 -27.77 -11.21 21.89
CA ALA A 20 -26.91 -10.32 22.66
C ALA A 20 -25.41 -10.59 22.47
N ALA A 21 -25.03 -11.49 21.55
CA ALA A 21 -23.63 -11.71 21.21
C ALA A 21 -23.02 -10.38 20.72
N PRO A 22 -21.96 -9.85 21.36
CA PRO A 22 -21.31 -8.66 20.86
C PRO A 22 -20.72 -8.99 19.50
N THR A 23 -21.23 -8.35 18.45
CA THR A 23 -20.56 -8.31 17.16
C THR A 23 -19.27 -7.53 17.38
N VAL A 24 -18.18 -8.25 17.68
CA VAL A 24 -16.83 -7.71 17.59
C VAL A 24 -16.62 -7.38 16.12
N ALA A 25 -16.97 -6.15 15.76
CA ALA A 25 -16.73 -5.63 14.43
C ALA A 25 -15.22 -5.70 14.20
N ALA A 26 -14.82 -6.52 13.23
CA ALA A 26 -13.46 -6.64 12.78
C ALA A 26 -12.99 -5.27 12.27
N GLN A 27 -12.34 -4.49 13.14
CA GLN A 27 -11.55 -3.35 12.72
C GLN A 27 -10.28 -3.93 12.08
N ASN A 28 -10.37 -4.27 10.80
CA ASN A 28 -9.18 -4.38 9.97
C ASN A 28 -8.55 -3.00 9.93
N SER A 29 -7.56 -2.77 10.77
CA SER A 29 -6.59 -1.70 10.57
C SER A 29 -6.06 -1.88 9.16
N ALA A 30 -6.46 -1.02 8.23
CA ALA A 30 -5.93 -1.06 6.88
C ALA A 30 -4.41 -1.07 6.96
N ASP A 31 -3.75 -2.02 6.30
CA ASP A 31 -2.30 -2.09 6.26
C ASP A 31 -1.77 -0.81 5.59
N ILE A 32 -1.26 0.11 6.40
CA ILE A 32 -0.67 1.35 5.91
C ILE A 32 0.75 1.03 5.45
N ILE A 33 0.94 0.93 4.13
CA ILE A 33 2.27 0.88 3.53
C ILE A 33 2.84 2.30 3.53
N ARG A 34 3.94 2.50 4.26
CA ARG A 34 4.75 3.72 4.18
C ARG A 34 5.95 3.43 3.28
N VAL A 35 6.18 4.29 2.29
CA VAL A 35 7.32 4.21 1.38
C VAL A 35 8.11 5.50 1.52
N ASP A 36 9.37 5.38 1.90
CA ASP A 36 10.33 6.48 1.93
C ASP A 36 11.27 6.31 0.72
N THR A 37 11.47 7.39 -0.05
CA THR A 37 12.35 7.42 -1.21
C THR A 37 13.37 8.53 -1.06
N GLU A 38 14.63 8.22 -1.31
CA GLU A 38 15.70 9.21 -1.41
C GLU A 38 16.00 9.48 -2.90
N LEU A 39 15.88 10.73 -3.33
CA LEU A 39 16.11 11.16 -4.69
C LEU A 39 17.45 11.90 -4.78
N ALA A 40 18.40 11.33 -5.52
CA ALA A 40 19.63 12.02 -5.89
C ALA A 40 19.42 12.76 -7.22
N ALA A 41 19.46 14.09 -7.19
CA ALA A 41 19.42 14.92 -8.39
C ALA A 41 20.82 15.36 -8.80
N PHE A 42 21.16 15.22 -10.07
CA PHE A 42 22.42 15.68 -10.65
C PHE A 42 22.18 16.43 -11.95
N GLU A 43 22.88 17.56 -12.10
CA GLU A 43 22.86 18.38 -13.30
C GLU A 43 24.12 18.14 -14.12
N VAL A 44 23.96 17.99 -15.44
CA VAL A 44 25.07 17.73 -16.37
C VAL A 44 25.06 18.75 -17.49
N THR A 45 26.21 19.33 -17.78
CA THR A 45 26.42 20.20 -18.95
C THR A 45 27.49 19.59 -19.85
N VAL A 46 27.18 19.47 -21.14
CA VAL A 46 28.12 18.95 -22.15
C VAL A 46 28.72 20.11 -22.93
N THR A 47 30.04 20.22 -22.91
CA THR A 47 30.80 21.26 -23.62
C THR A 47 31.81 20.66 -24.59
N ASP A 48 32.15 21.44 -25.62
CA ASP A 48 33.24 21.11 -26.54
C ASP A 48 34.61 21.47 -25.94
N LYS A 49 35.68 21.21 -26.70
CA LYS A 49 37.07 21.47 -26.29
C LYS A 49 37.38 22.95 -25.99
N THR A 50 36.53 23.87 -26.45
CA THR A 50 36.64 25.32 -26.23
C THR A 50 35.72 25.82 -25.11
N GLY A 51 34.95 24.93 -24.48
CA GLY A 51 34.02 25.25 -23.39
C GLY A 51 32.63 25.68 -23.86
N LYS A 52 32.32 25.60 -25.16
CA LYS A 52 31.00 25.97 -25.69
C LYS A 52 30.00 24.83 -25.50
N PRO A 53 28.73 25.10 -25.18
CA PRO A 53 27.72 24.04 -25.08
C PRO A 53 27.56 23.27 -26.39
N VAL A 54 27.57 21.94 -26.30
CA VAL A 54 27.23 21.05 -27.41
C VAL A 54 25.72 21.11 -27.63
N ARG A 55 25.29 21.41 -28.86
CA ARG A 55 23.87 21.60 -29.21
C ARG A 55 23.32 20.38 -29.96
N GLY A 56 22.01 20.17 -29.86
CA GLY A 56 21.30 19.13 -30.61
C GLY A 56 21.40 17.72 -30.02
N LEU A 57 21.94 17.60 -28.80
CA LEU A 57 21.92 16.34 -28.06
C LEU A 57 20.48 15.96 -27.72
N LYS A 58 20.19 14.67 -27.79
CA LYS A 58 18.92 14.04 -27.45
C LYS A 58 19.12 13.09 -26.28
N ALA A 59 18.02 12.71 -25.64
CA ALA A 59 18.06 11.72 -24.56
C ALA A 59 18.72 10.39 -25.00
N GLU A 60 18.48 9.96 -26.25
CA GLU A 60 19.05 8.74 -26.84
C GLU A 60 20.58 8.76 -27.01
N ASP A 61 21.22 9.94 -26.90
CA ASP A 61 22.69 10.06 -26.95
C ASP A 61 23.37 9.75 -25.60
N PHE A 62 22.59 9.50 -24.55
CA PHE A 62 23.08 9.26 -23.19
C PHE A 62 22.65 7.89 -22.66
N ARG A 63 23.50 7.31 -21.81
CA ARG A 63 23.23 6.08 -21.07
C ARG A 63 23.46 6.35 -19.59
N VAL A 64 22.50 6.00 -18.75
CA VAL A 64 22.66 6.06 -17.29
C VAL A 64 23.09 4.66 -16.84
N ILE A 65 24.23 4.57 -16.17
CA ILE A 65 24.77 3.31 -15.66
C ILE A 65 24.90 3.43 -14.15
N GLU A 66 24.29 2.50 -13.43
CA GLU A 66 24.30 2.45 -11.97
C GLU A 66 24.65 1.02 -11.56
N ASP A 67 25.69 0.87 -10.72
CA ASP A 67 26.25 -0.41 -10.31
C ASP A 67 26.63 -1.36 -11.46
N GLY A 68 27.02 -0.78 -12.60
CA GLY A 68 27.39 -1.53 -13.81
C GLY A 68 26.20 -1.93 -14.68
N GLU A 69 24.98 -1.61 -14.27
CA GLU A 69 23.76 -1.88 -15.02
C GLU A 69 23.21 -0.61 -15.67
N GLU A 70 22.74 -0.72 -16.90
CA GLU A 70 22.10 0.40 -17.59
C GLU A 70 20.67 0.62 -17.07
N ARG A 71 20.36 1.86 -16.70
CA ARG A 71 19.05 2.31 -16.23
C ARG A 71 18.35 3.12 -17.33
N LYS A 72 17.02 2.95 -17.43
CA LYS A 72 16.16 3.65 -18.39
C LYS A 72 15.26 4.65 -17.69
#